data_AF-A0A8T3Z623-F1
#
_entry.id   AF-A0A8T3Z623-F1
#
_cell.length_a   1.000
_cell.length_b   1.000
_cell.length_c   1.000
_cell.angle_alpha   90.00
_cell.angle_beta   90.00
_cell.angle_gamma   90.00
#
_symmetry.space_group_name_H-M   'P 1'
#
loop_
_entity.id
_entity.type
_entity.pdbx_description
1 polymer ?
#
loop_
_entity_poly.entity_id
_entity_poly.type
_entity_poly.pdbx_seq_one_letter_code
_entity_poly.pdbx_strand_id
1 'polypeptide(L)'
;MIQNNLQRILVLLVTLALLVNTAAATCNIVIITDPTGTDPNGAAAGSMSFAENMFQSTFIMSKEKHFTVLSGGEGNSTPRLAAIVETINRLNNGATASEAASAASSYSGIRVMTGGPTIGAAVGGSFDAYVVTVAGDGTITATPVSSGLATLPAGQKGAIIHLRNAHGNPLYGTAETVRQETAVMIGKMIRDGYPATEILGAAFEKVAVESGEKYGGGGNNLVSSITTGDMFTPSKLNTTGYPMDEPYAKECPTDGWSVAYPAAENYQTCPYDGTPLKTVYAYDALKDKITVTSNSTTVSVYGTDAAGVSETTDEIVTYSVKKNGYNSATIATAINNAIDNGLLVGVNYIEPKDINIVESTRSVGVYFKPLPDGRTSPPWNLPISTSILDIVGSIQTAIGLILIILVLFRSTLISSFLKKRR
;
A
#
# COMPACT_ATOMS: atom_id res chain seq x y z
N MET A 1 22.96 -47.14 -17.17
CA MET A 1 21.94 -46.73 -16.18
C MET A 1 22.28 -45.40 -15.48
N ILE A 2 23.55 -45.18 -15.09
CA ILE A 2 24.01 -43.92 -14.45
C ILE A 2 23.95 -42.69 -15.40
N GLN A 3 24.30 -42.85 -16.69
CA GLN A 3 24.24 -41.75 -17.68
C GLN A 3 22.82 -41.20 -17.92
N ASN A 4 21.80 -42.07 -17.99
CA ASN A 4 20.40 -41.64 -18.18
C ASN A 4 19.87 -40.87 -16.96
N ASN A 5 20.29 -41.22 -15.75
CA ASN A 5 19.88 -40.51 -14.53
C ASN A 5 20.60 -39.16 -14.43
N LEU A 6 21.87 -39.08 -14.82
CA LEU A 6 22.62 -37.83 -14.85
C LEU A 6 22.04 -36.84 -15.88
N GLN A 7 21.67 -37.31 -17.07
CA GLN A 7 20.99 -36.47 -18.07
C GLN A 7 19.61 -36.00 -17.60
N ARG A 8 18.83 -36.84 -16.92
CA ARG A 8 17.53 -36.44 -16.36
C ARG A 8 17.66 -35.43 -15.22
N ILE A 9 18.67 -35.58 -14.36
CA ILE A 9 18.99 -34.61 -13.30
C ILE A 9 19.48 -33.29 -13.90
N LEU A 10 20.32 -33.35 -14.94
CA LEU A 10 20.80 -32.15 -15.63
C LEU A 10 19.66 -31.42 -16.34
N VAL A 11 18.76 -32.15 -17.01
CA VAL A 11 17.54 -31.57 -17.60
C VAL A 11 16.66 -30.98 -16.51
N LEU A 12 16.43 -31.68 -15.39
CA LEU A 12 15.64 -31.13 -14.27
C LEU A 12 16.27 -29.86 -13.69
N LEU A 13 17.60 -29.81 -13.52
CA LEU A 13 18.33 -28.64 -13.03
C LEU A 13 18.33 -27.50 -14.03
N VAL A 14 18.47 -27.78 -15.33
CA VAL A 14 18.35 -26.78 -16.41
C VAL A 14 16.91 -26.27 -16.48
N THR A 15 15.90 -27.12 -16.36
CA THR A 15 14.49 -26.72 -16.31
C THR A 15 14.20 -25.90 -15.05
N LEU A 16 14.71 -26.28 -13.88
CA LEU A 16 14.60 -25.49 -12.64
C LEU A 16 15.32 -24.14 -12.76
N ALA A 17 16.49 -24.09 -13.40
CA ALA A 17 17.24 -22.86 -13.65
C ALA A 17 16.53 -21.94 -14.66
N LEU A 18 15.88 -22.52 -15.69
CA LEU A 18 15.05 -21.80 -16.67
C LEU A 18 13.71 -21.35 -16.07
N LEU A 19 13.23 -21.98 -14.99
CA LEU A 19 12.02 -21.61 -14.26
C LEU A 19 12.27 -20.53 -13.18
N VAL A 20 13.53 -20.13 -12.95
CA VAL A 20 13.84 -18.94 -12.14
C VAL A 20 13.63 -17.70 -13.02
N ASN A 21 12.38 -17.27 -13.15
CA ASN A 21 12.05 -16.09 -13.95
C ASN A 21 12.89 -14.88 -13.49
N THR A 22 13.51 -14.20 -14.44
CA THR A 22 14.14 -12.89 -14.26
C THR A 22 13.02 -11.84 -14.27
N ALA A 23 12.50 -11.43 -13.11
CA ALA A 23 11.67 -10.24 -13.10
C ALA A 23 12.52 -9.00 -13.36
N ALA A 24 12.04 -8.04 -14.13
CA ALA A 24 12.68 -6.75 -14.25
C ALA A 24 11.62 -5.67 -14.05
N ALA A 25 11.77 -4.84 -13.02
CA ALA A 25 11.19 -3.51 -13.06
C ALA A 25 11.78 -2.80 -14.28
N THR A 26 10.91 -2.28 -15.12
CA THR A 26 11.26 -1.66 -16.40
C THR A 26 11.30 -0.16 -16.27
N CYS A 27 10.53 0.40 -15.33
CA CYS A 27 10.55 1.81 -14.98
C CYS A 27 10.87 2.01 -13.49
N ASN A 28 11.87 2.86 -13.20
CA ASN A 28 12.08 3.38 -11.85
C ASN A 28 12.29 4.88 -11.91
N ILE A 29 11.70 5.60 -10.96
CA ILE A 29 11.74 7.04 -10.91
C ILE A 29 12.01 7.49 -9.47
N VAL A 30 12.92 8.44 -9.29
CA VAL A 30 13.06 9.25 -8.08
C VAL A 30 13.00 10.71 -8.47
N ILE A 31 12.16 11.50 -7.81
CA ILE A 31 11.94 12.93 -8.05
C ILE A 31 12.16 13.69 -6.74
N ILE A 32 12.91 14.80 -6.81
CA ILE A 32 13.17 15.70 -5.69
C ILE A 32 12.88 17.14 -6.17
N THR A 33 11.79 17.72 -5.65
CA THR A 33 11.39 19.10 -5.89
C THR A 33 11.82 20.03 -4.74
N ASP A 34 11.94 19.48 -3.52
CA ASP A 34 12.50 20.15 -2.35
C ASP A 34 13.59 19.29 -1.68
N PRO A 35 14.89 19.61 -1.94
CA PRO A 35 15.99 18.85 -1.37
C PRO A 35 16.23 19.17 0.13
N THR A 36 15.50 20.11 0.71
CA THR A 36 15.57 20.38 2.16
C THR A 36 14.74 19.38 2.98
N GLY A 37 13.76 18.71 2.34
CA GLY A 37 12.83 17.80 3.00
C GLY A 37 11.79 18.52 3.87
N THR A 38 11.53 19.80 3.63
CA THR A 38 10.55 20.59 4.39
C THR A 38 9.15 20.54 3.77
N ASP A 39 9.07 20.50 2.44
CA ASP A 39 7.82 20.25 1.73
C ASP A 39 7.41 18.78 1.92
N PRO A 40 6.25 18.48 2.53
CA PRO A 40 5.78 17.11 2.74
C PRO A 40 5.57 16.32 1.44
N ASN A 41 5.51 16.98 0.28
CA ASN A 41 5.44 16.34 -1.05
C ASN A 41 6.71 16.60 -1.88
N GLY A 42 7.79 17.01 -1.24
CA GLY A 42 9.04 17.48 -1.85
C GLY A 42 9.91 16.39 -2.48
N ALA A 43 9.65 15.12 -2.18
CA ALA A 43 10.36 14.00 -2.77
C ALA A 43 9.47 12.76 -2.90
N ALA A 44 9.48 12.15 -4.08
CA ALA A 44 8.67 10.98 -4.38
C ALA A 44 9.47 9.97 -5.22
N ALA A 45 9.09 8.70 -5.14
CA ALA A 45 9.69 7.66 -5.95
C ALA A 45 8.70 6.56 -6.30
N GLY A 46 8.92 5.88 -7.42
CA GLY A 46 8.01 4.86 -7.89
C GLY A 46 8.66 3.82 -8.78
N SER A 47 8.01 2.66 -8.88
CA SER A 47 8.40 1.58 -9.78
C SER A 47 7.21 1.09 -10.61
N MET A 48 7.44 0.77 -11.88
CA MET A 48 6.54 -0.03 -12.72
C MET A 48 7.31 -1.22 -13.28
N SER A 49 6.62 -2.33 -13.50
CA SER A 49 7.24 -3.61 -13.81
C SER A 49 6.40 -4.41 -14.78
N PHE A 50 6.93 -4.71 -15.97
CA PHE A 50 6.28 -5.61 -16.92
C PHE A 50 6.29 -7.09 -16.49
N ALA A 51 7.09 -7.46 -15.49
CA ALA A 51 7.27 -8.85 -15.12
C ALA A 51 6.03 -9.45 -14.45
N GLU A 52 5.67 -10.67 -14.86
CA GLU A 52 4.68 -11.51 -14.19
C GLU A 52 5.06 -11.79 -12.73
N ASN A 53 6.33 -11.69 -12.34
CA ASN A 53 6.72 -11.82 -10.94
C ASN A 53 7.07 -10.47 -10.32
N MET A 54 6.08 -9.60 -10.19
CA MET A 54 6.27 -8.26 -9.65
C MET A 54 6.86 -8.26 -8.23
N PHE A 55 6.61 -9.31 -7.44
CA PHE A 55 7.20 -9.50 -6.11
C PHE A 55 8.74 -9.61 -6.10
N GLN A 56 9.37 -9.89 -7.25
CA GLN A 56 10.83 -9.92 -7.39
C GLN A 56 11.43 -8.54 -7.74
N SER A 57 10.59 -7.55 -8.07
CA SER A 57 11.00 -6.14 -8.17
C SER A 57 10.83 -5.53 -6.78
N THR A 58 11.95 -5.33 -6.08
CA THR A 58 11.89 -4.84 -4.70
C THR A 58 11.64 -3.33 -4.66
N PHE A 59 10.62 -2.96 -3.88
CA PHE A 59 10.21 -1.61 -3.56
C PHE A 59 10.24 -1.45 -2.04
N ILE A 60 11.29 -0.84 -1.51
CA ILE A 60 11.48 -0.67 -0.05
C ILE A 60 11.60 0.81 0.27
N MET A 61 10.85 1.26 1.27
CA MET A 61 10.95 2.59 1.85
C MET A 61 11.38 2.50 3.31
N SER A 62 12.40 3.26 3.70
CA SER A 62 12.70 3.50 5.11
C SER A 62 11.87 4.68 5.60
N LYS A 63 10.89 4.41 6.46
CA LYS A 63 10.07 5.47 7.07
C LYS A 63 10.85 6.34 8.06
N GLU A 64 11.91 5.79 8.66
CA GLU A 64 12.76 6.47 9.65
C GLU A 64 13.83 7.34 8.99
N LYS A 65 14.44 6.84 7.90
CA LYS A 65 15.55 7.51 7.22
C LYS A 65 15.15 8.17 5.90
N HIS A 66 13.86 8.14 5.55
CA HIS A 66 13.29 8.85 4.41
C HIS A 66 13.95 8.53 3.06
N PHE A 67 14.34 7.29 2.84
CA PHE A 67 14.90 6.83 1.56
C PHE A 67 14.10 5.69 0.96
N THR A 68 14.27 5.48 -0.35
CA THR A 68 13.74 4.31 -1.06
C THR A 68 14.86 3.47 -1.68
N VAL A 69 14.60 2.19 -1.88
CA VAL A 69 15.42 1.29 -2.72
C VAL A 69 14.49 0.63 -3.72
N LEU A 70 14.76 0.90 -5.00
CA LEU A 70 14.04 0.40 -6.16
C LEU A 70 15.00 -0.52 -6.94
N SER A 71 14.69 -1.81 -7.02
CA SER A 71 15.56 -2.77 -7.71
C SER A 71 14.92 -3.34 -8.97
N GLY A 72 15.75 -3.73 -9.92
CA GLY A 72 15.34 -4.47 -11.10
C GLY A 72 16.53 -4.94 -11.91
N GLY A 73 16.32 -5.08 -13.22
CA GLY A 73 17.31 -5.60 -14.16
C GLY A 73 17.07 -7.06 -14.53
N GLU A 74 17.90 -7.56 -15.43
CA GLU A 74 17.77 -8.89 -16.04
C GLU A 74 18.59 -9.96 -15.30
N GLY A 75 19.32 -9.58 -14.25
CA GLY A 75 20.13 -10.51 -13.47
C GLY A 75 19.32 -11.37 -12.49
N ASN A 76 19.94 -12.45 -12.03
CA ASN A 76 19.35 -13.46 -11.14
C ASN A 76 18.85 -12.87 -9.81
N SER A 77 17.82 -13.49 -9.24
CA SER A 77 17.16 -13.04 -7.99
C SER A 77 18.06 -13.02 -6.76
N THR A 78 18.98 -13.99 -6.60
CA THR A 78 19.89 -14.04 -5.43
C THR A 78 20.93 -12.90 -5.43
N PRO A 79 21.70 -12.66 -6.52
CA PRO A 79 22.54 -11.47 -6.64
C PRO A 79 21.79 -10.15 -6.42
N ARG A 80 20.54 -10.07 -6.90
CA ARG A 80 19.70 -8.90 -6.67
C ARG A 80 19.41 -8.66 -5.21
N LEU A 81 18.98 -9.71 -4.48
CA LEU A 81 18.72 -9.62 -3.06
C LEU A 81 19.98 -9.18 -2.30
N ALA A 82 21.15 -9.71 -2.66
CA ALA A 82 22.43 -9.27 -2.08
C ALA A 82 22.69 -7.78 -2.34
N ALA A 83 22.47 -7.30 -3.57
CA ALA A 83 22.62 -5.87 -3.91
C ALA A 83 21.66 -4.98 -3.11
N ILE A 84 20.39 -5.41 -2.93
CA ILE A 84 19.39 -4.69 -2.14
C ILE A 84 19.81 -4.59 -0.68
N VAL A 85 20.15 -5.73 -0.06
CA VAL A 85 20.54 -5.80 1.35
C VAL A 85 21.76 -4.92 1.60
N GLU A 86 22.76 -4.98 0.72
CA GLU A 86 23.94 -4.13 0.81
C GLU A 86 23.62 -2.65 0.64
N THR A 87 22.73 -2.29 -0.29
CA THR A 87 22.27 -0.90 -0.48
C THR A 87 21.60 -0.37 0.80
N ILE A 88 20.68 -1.15 1.39
CA ILE A 88 19.98 -0.78 2.63
C ILE A 88 20.97 -0.64 3.78
N ASN A 89 21.91 -1.57 3.91
CA ASN A 89 22.94 -1.52 4.94
C ASN A 89 23.78 -0.25 4.84
N ARG A 90 24.22 0.12 3.63
CA ARG A 90 24.96 1.37 3.39
C ARG A 90 24.15 2.61 3.79
N LEU A 91 22.89 2.70 3.35
CA LEU A 91 22.02 3.84 3.66
C LEU A 91 21.73 3.96 5.15
N ASN A 92 21.49 2.84 5.84
CA ASN A 92 21.28 2.83 7.30
C ASN A 92 22.52 3.29 8.07
N ASN A 93 23.72 3.11 7.50
CA ASN A 93 24.99 3.58 8.06
C ASN A 93 25.40 4.97 7.53
N GLY A 94 24.48 5.72 6.94
CA GLY A 94 24.70 7.12 6.55
C GLY A 94 25.46 7.33 5.23
N ALA A 95 25.55 6.30 4.39
CA ALA A 95 26.12 6.45 3.05
C ALA A 95 25.26 7.37 2.17
N THR A 96 25.90 8.03 1.22
CA THR A 96 25.22 8.81 0.16
C THR A 96 24.45 7.89 -0.79
N ALA A 97 23.48 8.45 -1.52
CA ALA A 97 22.73 7.69 -2.54
C ALA A 97 23.67 7.03 -3.57
N SER A 98 24.74 7.73 -3.98
CA SER A 98 25.74 7.24 -4.94
C SER A 98 26.52 6.04 -4.40
N GLU A 99 27.00 6.11 -3.16
CA GLU A 99 27.73 5.01 -2.51
C GLU A 99 26.83 3.79 -2.33
N ALA A 100 25.57 4.01 -1.96
CA ALA A 100 24.60 2.93 -1.81
C ALA A 100 24.26 2.25 -3.15
N ALA A 101 23.91 3.03 -4.18
CA ALA A 101 23.56 2.52 -5.50
C ALA A 101 24.71 1.74 -6.17
N SER A 102 25.97 2.08 -5.86
CA SER A 102 27.14 1.38 -6.39
C SER A 102 27.21 -0.11 -5.99
N ALA A 103 26.45 -0.54 -4.97
CA ALA A 103 26.34 -1.96 -4.61
C ALA A 103 25.87 -2.82 -5.80
N ALA A 104 25.02 -2.28 -6.67
CA ALA A 104 24.54 -2.98 -7.86
C ALA A 104 25.64 -3.21 -8.91
N SER A 105 26.68 -2.36 -8.95
CA SER A 105 27.76 -2.45 -9.93
C SER A 105 28.58 -3.74 -9.81
N SER A 106 28.53 -4.41 -8.65
CA SER A 106 29.18 -5.70 -8.42
C SER A 106 28.42 -6.89 -8.99
N TYR A 107 27.20 -6.69 -9.53
CA TYR A 107 26.33 -7.76 -9.98
C TYR A 107 25.86 -7.53 -11.42
N SER A 108 26.26 -8.45 -12.31
CA SER A 108 25.87 -8.37 -13.72
C SER A 108 24.35 -8.39 -13.90
N GLY A 109 23.86 -7.48 -14.74
CA GLY A 109 22.43 -7.37 -15.06
C GLY A 109 21.55 -6.82 -13.94
N ILE A 110 22.08 -6.46 -12.77
CA ILE A 110 21.31 -5.90 -11.66
C ILE A 110 21.30 -4.38 -11.74
N ARG A 111 20.16 -3.79 -11.40
CA ARG A 111 19.97 -2.35 -11.21
C ARG A 111 19.48 -2.07 -9.80
N VAL A 112 20.04 -1.05 -9.18
CA VAL A 112 19.45 -0.44 -7.97
C VAL A 112 19.38 1.06 -8.17
N MET A 113 18.19 1.62 -8.00
CA MET A 113 17.95 3.05 -7.88
C MET A 113 17.55 3.36 -6.44
N THR A 114 18.15 4.38 -5.85
CA THR A 114 17.84 4.82 -4.49
C THR A 114 17.87 6.33 -4.41
N GLY A 115 17.16 6.89 -3.43
CA GLY A 115 17.21 8.30 -3.13
C GLY A 115 16.33 8.67 -1.95
N GLY A 116 16.49 9.91 -1.53
CA GLY A 116 15.76 10.54 -0.44
C GLY A 116 15.87 12.07 -0.58
N PRO A 117 15.02 12.84 0.13
CA PRO A 117 14.95 14.29 -0.05
C PRO A 117 16.31 14.97 0.16
N THR A 118 17.03 14.61 1.24
CA THR A 118 18.27 15.29 1.63
C THR A 118 19.54 14.62 1.09
N ILE A 119 19.49 13.34 0.70
CA ILE A 119 20.65 12.57 0.25
C ILE A 119 20.85 12.56 -1.26
N GLY A 120 19.92 13.16 -2.01
CA GLY A 120 19.89 13.10 -3.47
C GLY A 120 19.35 11.75 -3.97
N ALA A 121 19.69 11.40 -5.21
CA ALA A 121 19.29 10.13 -5.81
C ALA A 121 20.44 9.55 -6.64
N ALA A 122 20.45 8.23 -6.82
CA ALA A 122 21.40 7.57 -7.70
C ALA A 122 20.83 6.28 -8.28
N VAL A 123 21.36 5.89 -9.44
CA VAL A 123 21.11 4.59 -10.05
C VAL A 123 22.44 3.93 -10.40
N GLY A 124 22.59 2.67 -10.01
CA GLY A 124 23.80 1.88 -10.22
C GLY A 124 23.50 0.56 -10.94
N GLY A 125 24.53 0.01 -11.58
CA GLY A 125 24.48 -1.28 -12.27
C GLY A 125 24.02 -1.16 -13.73
N SER A 126 23.04 -1.98 -14.13
CA SER A 126 22.52 -2.04 -15.51
C SER A 126 21.25 -1.19 -15.68
N PHE A 127 21.41 0.02 -16.20
CA PHE A 127 20.29 0.95 -16.43
C PHE A 127 20.46 1.74 -17.73
N ASP A 128 19.33 2.22 -18.26
CA ASP A 128 19.28 3.32 -19.22
C ASP A 128 18.38 4.40 -18.61
N ALA A 129 18.94 5.56 -18.31
CA ALA A 129 18.26 6.59 -17.55
C ALA A 129 18.51 7.99 -18.11
N TYR A 130 17.68 8.93 -17.69
CA TYR A 130 18.00 10.35 -17.74
C TYR A 130 18.18 10.87 -16.33
N VAL A 131 19.25 11.63 -16.10
CA VAL A 131 19.39 12.48 -14.92
C VAL A 131 18.89 13.87 -15.29
N VAL A 132 17.85 14.31 -14.60
CA VAL A 132 17.25 15.63 -14.77
C VAL A 132 17.70 16.50 -13.63
N THR A 133 18.16 17.70 -13.95
CA THR A 133 18.48 18.74 -12.96
C THR A 133 17.78 20.02 -13.32
N VAL A 134 17.32 20.75 -12.30
CA VAL A 134 16.69 22.06 -12.45
C VAL A 134 17.45 23.05 -11.60
N ALA A 135 18.11 24.01 -12.26
CA ALA A 135 18.87 25.06 -11.59
C ALA A 135 17.93 26.15 -11.02
N GLY A 136 18.45 26.98 -10.11
CA GLY A 136 17.68 28.04 -9.46
C GLY A 136 17.16 29.13 -10.40
N ASP A 137 17.76 29.27 -11.59
CA ASP A 137 17.31 30.15 -12.66
C ASP A 137 16.22 29.52 -13.56
N GLY A 138 15.82 28.28 -13.26
CA GLY A 138 14.84 27.51 -14.03
C GLY A 138 15.41 26.76 -15.23
N THR A 139 16.73 26.76 -15.44
CA THR A 139 17.38 25.97 -16.50
C THR A 139 17.21 24.48 -16.23
N ILE A 140 16.67 23.75 -17.21
CA ILE A 140 16.45 22.30 -17.15
C ILE A 140 17.55 21.62 -17.97
N THR A 141 18.27 20.70 -17.34
CA THR A 141 19.21 19.80 -18.02
C THR A 141 18.73 18.36 -17.88
N ALA A 142 18.55 17.67 -18.99
CA ALA A 142 18.23 16.24 -19.03
C ALA A 142 19.38 15.51 -19.73
N THR A 143 20.19 14.77 -18.96
CA THR A 143 21.39 14.09 -19.46
C THR A 143 21.11 12.59 -19.60
N PRO A 144 21.21 12.01 -20.80
CA PRO A 144 21.12 10.57 -20.97
C PRO A 144 22.35 9.89 -20.38
N VAL A 145 22.13 8.82 -19.64
CA VAL A 145 23.17 8.01 -18.99
C VAL A 145 22.82 6.53 -19.11
N SER A 146 23.82 5.69 -19.32
CA SER A 146 23.63 4.24 -19.38
C SER A 146 24.75 3.52 -18.65
N SER A 147 24.36 2.52 -17.87
CA SER A 147 25.24 1.66 -17.06
C SER A 147 26.15 2.37 -16.06
N GLY A 148 26.77 1.60 -15.16
CA GLY A 148 27.74 2.12 -14.20
C GLY A 148 27.06 2.75 -13.00
N LEU A 149 27.19 4.07 -12.85
CA LEU A 149 26.62 4.86 -11.76
C LEU A 149 26.24 6.25 -12.29
N ALA A 150 25.02 6.67 -12.02
CA ALA A 150 24.56 8.02 -12.28
C ALA A 150 23.91 8.60 -11.04
N THR A 151 24.14 9.90 -10.78
CA THR A 151 23.82 10.53 -9.51
C THR A 151 23.18 11.89 -9.72
N LEU A 152 22.09 12.14 -9.00
CA LEU A 152 21.56 13.46 -8.66
C LEU A 152 22.13 13.84 -7.28
N PRO A 153 23.05 14.82 -7.21
CA PRO A 153 23.67 15.22 -5.95
C PRO A 153 22.67 15.63 -4.86
N ALA A 154 23.06 15.46 -3.61
CA ALA A 154 22.35 16.03 -2.47
C ALA A 154 22.22 17.56 -2.59
N GLY A 155 21.10 18.12 -2.13
CA GLY A 155 20.83 19.55 -2.22
C GLY A 155 20.32 20.04 -3.57
N GLN A 156 20.17 19.17 -4.57
CA GLN A 156 19.76 19.54 -5.92
C GLN A 156 18.32 19.12 -6.26
N LYS A 157 17.57 20.02 -6.88
CA LYS A 157 16.27 19.70 -7.50
C LYS A 157 16.48 18.93 -8.79
N GLY A 158 15.72 17.87 -8.98
CA GLY A 158 15.88 17.02 -10.15
C GLY A 158 15.17 15.69 -10.03
N ALA A 159 15.50 14.80 -10.96
CA ALA A 159 14.99 13.45 -10.96
C ALA A 159 15.97 12.50 -11.65
N ILE A 160 15.79 11.21 -11.40
CA ILE A 160 16.35 10.16 -12.25
C ILE A 160 15.18 9.32 -12.72
N ILE A 161 15.03 9.17 -14.05
CA ILE A 161 14.06 8.27 -14.66
C ILE A 161 14.80 7.20 -15.45
N HIS A 162 14.63 5.96 -15.02
CA HIS A 162 15.00 4.77 -15.77
C HIS A 162 13.78 4.22 -16.49
N LEU A 163 13.95 3.82 -17.74
CA LEU A 163 12.95 3.07 -18.50
C LEU A 163 13.64 2.17 -19.52
N ARG A 164 13.24 0.91 -19.69
CA ARG A 164 13.71 0.01 -20.75
C ARG A 164 12.53 -0.70 -21.40
N ASN A 165 12.73 -1.13 -22.65
CA ASN A 165 11.79 -2.00 -23.34
C ASN A 165 11.75 -3.36 -22.65
N ALA A 166 10.58 -3.84 -22.25
CA ALA A 166 10.34 -5.25 -21.91
C ALA A 166 9.93 -6.09 -23.14
N HIS A 167 9.88 -7.41 -23.00
CA HIS A 167 9.35 -8.28 -24.05
C HIS A 167 7.88 -7.97 -24.34
N GLY A 168 7.57 -7.55 -25.57
CA GLY A 168 6.22 -7.09 -25.95
C GLY A 168 5.97 -5.60 -25.69
N ASN A 169 7.00 -4.87 -25.23
CA ASN A 169 7.02 -3.43 -25.05
C ASN A 169 8.17 -2.82 -25.91
N PRO A 170 7.96 -1.68 -26.55
CA PRO A 170 6.77 -0.84 -26.46
C PRO A 170 5.61 -1.31 -27.34
N LEU A 171 4.41 -1.00 -26.86
CA LEU A 171 3.20 -1.17 -27.66
C LEU A 171 2.98 0.02 -28.61
N TYR A 172 3.37 1.23 -28.21
CA TYR A 172 3.03 2.47 -28.93
C TYR A 172 4.23 3.41 -29.22
N GLY A 173 5.33 3.37 -28.45
CA GLY A 173 6.56 4.15 -28.72
C GLY A 173 7.80 3.71 -27.93
N THR A 174 9.02 3.88 -28.47
CA THR A 174 10.26 3.33 -27.85
C THR A 174 10.51 3.81 -26.42
N ALA A 175 10.98 2.92 -25.53
CA ALA A 175 11.36 3.30 -24.18
C ALA A 175 12.38 4.45 -24.18
N GLU A 176 13.26 4.55 -25.17
CA GLU A 176 14.18 5.67 -25.29
C GLU A 176 13.46 7.01 -25.48
N THR A 177 12.54 7.08 -26.45
CA THR A 177 11.75 8.29 -26.73
C THR A 177 10.87 8.65 -25.54
N VAL A 178 10.09 7.70 -25.01
CA VAL A 178 9.18 7.96 -23.88
C VAL A 178 9.98 8.37 -22.64
N ARG A 179 11.15 7.78 -22.39
CA ARG A 179 12.03 8.17 -21.27
C ARG A 179 12.53 9.60 -21.43
N GLN A 180 12.97 9.98 -22.62
CA GLN A 180 13.43 11.35 -22.88
C GLN A 180 12.31 12.37 -22.70
N GLU A 181 11.15 12.12 -23.29
CA GLU A 181 10.01 13.04 -23.19
C GLU A 181 9.50 13.15 -21.75
N THR A 182 9.45 12.03 -21.03
CA THR A 182 9.07 12.01 -19.61
C THR A 182 10.10 12.75 -18.77
N ALA A 183 11.40 12.59 -19.03
CA ALA A 183 12.46 13.35 -18.34
C ALA A 183 12.32 14.87 -18.55
N VAL A 184 12.02 15.31 -19.77
CA VAL A 184 11.77 16.72 -20.09
C VAL A 184 10.51 17.23 -19.40
N MET A 185 9.44 16.43 -19.37
CA MET A 185 8.19 16.77 -18.68
C MET A 185 8.41 16.92 -17.17
N ILE A 186 9.10 15.97 -16.53
CA ILE A 186 9.49 16.04 -15.12
C ILE A 186 10.27 17.33 -14.84
N GLY A 187 11.27 17.65 -15.67
CA GLY A 187 12.06 18.88 -15.50
C GLY A 187 11.23 20.16 -15.58
N LYS A 188 10.27 20.22 -16.51
CA LYS A 188 9.33 21.36 -16.63
C LYS A 188 8.46 21.49 -15.39
N MET A 189 7.87 20.40 -14.92
CA MET A 189 7.03 20.42 -13.72
C MET A 189 7.82 20.80 -12.46
N ILE A 190 9.06 20.32 -12.31
CA ILE A 190 9.92 20.74 -11.18
C ILE A 190 10.20 22.25 -11.24
N ARG A 191 10.53 22.79 -12.43
CA ARG A 191 10.74 24.23 -12.64
C ARG A 191 9.48 25.03 -12.30
N ASP A 192 8.33 24.52 -12.69
CA ASP A 192 7.03 25.18 -12.53
C ASP A 192 6.45 25.05 -11.11
N GLY A 193 7.16 24.34 -10.21
CA GLY A 193 6.83 24.28 -8.78
C GLY A 193 5.80 23.23 -8.39
N TYR A 194 5.57 22.24 -9.25
CA TYR A 194 4.70 21.12 -8.92
C TYR A 194 5.32 20.23 -7.82
N PRO A 195 4.50 19.62 -6.93
CA PRO A 195 4.99 18.69 -5.93
C PRO A 195 5.50 17.39 -6.57
N ALA A 196 6.47 16.73 -5.94
CA ALA A 196 7.09 15.51 -6.49
C ALA A 196 6.07 14.37 -6.65
N THR A 197 5.06 14.31 -5.78
CA THR A 197 3.99 13.30 -5.83
C THR A 197 3.09 13.46 -7.05
N GLU A 198 2.79 14.70 -7.46
CA GLU A 198 2.04 15.00 -8.69
C GLU A 198 2.86 14.67 -9.93
N ILE A 199 4.14 15.03 -9.92
CA ILE A 199 5.06 14.71 -11.01
C ILE A 199 5.20 13.19 -11.20
N LEU A 200 5.24 12.42 -10.09
CA LEU A 200 5.29 10.97 -10.17
C LEU A 200 4.04 10.38 -10.82
N GLY A 201 2.84 10.88 -10.46
CA GLY A 201 1.58 10.48 -11.09
C GLY A 201 1.55 10.76 -12.59
N ALA A 202 1.93 11.97 -12.99
CA ALA A 202 2.01 12.36 -14.40
C ALA A 202 3.05 11.54 -15.19
N ALA A 203 4.19 11.23 -14.57
CA ALA A 203 5.21 10.36 -15.17
C ALA A 203 4.70 8.93 -15.38
N PHE A 204 3.95 8.39 -14.41
CA PHE A 204 3.34 7.06 -14.51
C PHE A 204 2.27 7.01 -15.59
N GLU A 205 1.39 8.02 -15.66
CA GLU A 205 0.41 8.15 -16.74
C GLU A 205 1.09 8.12 -18.12
N LYS A 206 2.06 9.01 -18.33
CA LYS A 206 2.76 9.12 -19.62
C LYS A 206 3.44 7.81 -20.01
N VAL A 207 4.16 7.18 -19.07
CA VAL A 207 4.85 5.90 -19.34
C VAL A 207 3.84 4.79 -19.61
N ALA A 208 2.78 4.65 -18.81
CA ALA A 208 1.78 3.61 -18.98
C ALA A 208 1.06 3.73 -20.33
N VAL A 209 0.64 4.94 -20.71
CA VAL A 209 -0.12 5.20 -21.94
C VAL A 209 0.75 5.14 -23.19
N GLU A 210 1.98 5.68 -23.15
CA GLU A 210 2.78 5.87 -24.37
C GLU A 210 3.82 4.77 -24.63
N SER A 211 4.33 4.11 -23.58
CA SER A 211 5.22 2.96 -23.77
C SER A 211 4.48 1.61 -23.68
N GLY A 212 3.40 1.55 -22.90
CA GLY A 212 2.77 0.28 -22.50
C GLY A 212 3.45 -0.38 -21.29
N GLU A 213 4.41 0.28 -20.63
CA GLU A 213 4.99 -0.16 -19.35
C GLU A 213 4.03 0.21 -18.22
N LYS A 214 2.93 -0.55 -18.13
CA LYS A 214 1.77 -0.11 -17.38
C LYS A 214 1.53 -0.81 -16.06
N TYR A 215 2.16 -1.92 -15.75
CA TYR A 215 1.84 -2.64 -14.52
C TYR A 215 2.54 -1.99 -13.31
N GLY A 216 1.73 -1.48 -12.39
CA GLY A 216 2.16 -0.67 -11.25
C GLY A 216 2.88 -1.47 -10.17
N GLY A 217 4.10 -1.06 -9.81
CA GLY A 217 4.85 -1.59 -8.67
C GLY A 217 4.68 -0.78 -7.38
N GLY A 218 4.14 0.45 -7.47
CA GLY A 218 3.84 1.32 -6.32
C GLY A 218 4.56 2.67 -6.34
N GLY A 219 4.12 3.56 -5.45
CA GLY A 219 4.63 4.91 -5.26
C GLY A 219 4.90 5.22 -3.78
N ASN A 220 5.92 6.05 -3.52
CA ASN A 220 6.34 6.50 -2.21
C ASN A 220 6.43 8.02 -2.19
N ASN A 221 5.94 8.62 -1.12
CA ASN A 221 6.31 9.95 -0.69
C ASN A 221 7.41 9.81 0.36
N LEU A 222 8.62 10.25 0.00
CA LEU A 222 9.83 10.01 0.79
C LEU A 222 9.91 10.94 2.00
N VAL A 223 9.34 12.14 1.90
CA VAL A 223 9.34 13.11 3.01
C VAL A 223 8.32 12.67 4.06
N SER A 224 7.10 12.37 3.64
CA SER A 224 6.00 12.04 4.55
C SER A 224 5.90 10.56 4.92
N SER A 225 6.77 9.71 4.36
CA SER A 225 6.80 8.28 4.65
C SER A 225 5.48 7.56 4.33
N ILE A 226 4.78 8.05 3.30
CA ILE A 226 3.52 7.49 2.79
C ILE A 226 3.83 6.62 1.57
N THR A 227 3.16 5.48 1.47
CA THR A 227 3.33 4.55 0.36
C THR A 227 1.98 4.03 -0.10
N THR A 228 1.89 3.68 -1.38
CA THR A 228 0.74 2.94 -1.91
C THR A 228 0.64 1.52 -1.34
N GLY A 229 1.69 1.02 -0.69
CA GLY A 229 1.69 -0.34 -0.14
C GLY A 229 1.44 -1.38 -1.23
N ASP A 230 0.50 -2.27 -0.98
CA ASP A 230 0.08 -3.36 -1.87
C ASP A 230 -1.05 -2.99 -2.83
N MET A 231 -1.45 -1.72 -2.93
CA MET A 231 -2.58 -1.23 -3.74
C MET A 231 -2.63 -1.73 -5.19
N PHE A 232 -1.46 -1.89 -5.83
CA PHE A 232 -1.35 -2.38 -7.22
C PHE A 232 -0.76 -3.78 -7.31
N THR A 233 -0.54 -4.42 -6.16
CA THR A 233 0.00 -5.77 -6.07
C THR A 233 -1.06 -6.79 -6.48
N PRO A 234 -0.72 -7.75 -7.35
CA PRO A 234 -1.69 -8.74 -7.76
C PRO A 234 -1.99 -9.71 -6.61
N SER A 235 -3.24 -10.17 -6.55
CA SER A 235 -3.68 -11.16 -5.57
C SER A 235 -3.12 -12.57 -5.78
N LYS A 236 -2.48 -12.83 -6.93
CA LYS A 236 -1.86 -14.10 -7.27
C LYS A 236 -0.35 -13.91 -7.43
N LEU A 237 0.41 -14.86 -6.88
CA LEU A 237 1.84 -14.95 -7.13
C LEU A 237 2.08 -15.22 -8.62
N ASN A 238 3.16 -14.65 -9.15
CA ASN A 238 3.56 -14.80 -10.56
C ASN A 238 2.50 -14.28 -11.56
N THR A 239 1.74 -13.23 -11.21
CA THR A 239 1.00 -12.43 -12.19
C THR A 239 1.46 -10.96 -12.19
N THR A 240 1.15 -10.24 -13.27
CA THR A 240 1.45 -8.80 -13.37
C THR A 240 0.63 -7.97 -12.39
N GLY A 241 1.15 -6.81 -11.98
CA GLY A 241 0.41 -5.85 -11.14
C GLY A 241 -0.79 -5.23 -11.82
N TYR A 242 -1.49 -4.35 -11.10
CA TYR A 242 -2.62 -3.60 -11.64
C TYR A 242 -2.12 -2.61 -12.73
N PRO A 243 -2.75 -2.58 -13.90
CA PRO A 243 -2.39 -1.66 -14.98
C PRO A 243 -2.72 -0.20 -14.62
N MET A 244 -1.71 0.67 -14.65
CA MET A 244 -1.79 2.07 -14.25
C MET A 244 -2.68 2.92 -15.17
N ASP A 245 -2.85 2.51 -16.43
CA ASP A 245 -3.71 3.15 -17.45
C ASP A 245 -5.19 2.75 -17.36
N GLU A 246 -5.58 1.89 -16.41
CA GLU A 246 -6.96 1.43 -16.25
C GLU A 246 -7.73 2.16 -15.12
N PRO A 247 -9.08 2.21 -15.21
CA PRO A 247 -9.96 2.73 -14.16
C PRO A 247 -9.86 1.95 -12.85
N TYR A 248 -9.39 2.60 -11.79
CA TYR A 248 -9.20 1.98 -10.47
C TYR A 248 -10.46 2.05 -9.59
N ALA A 249 -11.11 3.21 -9.56
CA ALA A 249 -12.30 3.45 -8.76
C ALA A 249 -13.22 4.50 -9.39
N LYS A 250 -14.42 4.63 -8.83
CA LYS A 250 -15.28 5.80 -9.01
C LYS A 250 -15.43 6.52 -7.68
N GLU A 251 -15.37 7.84 -7.71
CA GLU A 251 -15.47 8.69 -6.52
C GLU A 251 -16.48 9.83 -6.74
N CYS A 252 -17.26 10.14 -5.71
CA CYS A 252 -18.11 11.30 -5.66
C CYS A 252 -17.28 12.55 -5.34
N PRO A 253 -17.26 13.57 -6.22
CA PRO A 253 -16.46 14.77 -6.00
C PRO A 253 -16.99 15.65 -4.85
N THR A 254 -18.22 15.41 -4.38
CA THR A 254 -18.88 16.23 -3.35
C THR A 254 -18.67 15.68 -1.94
N ASP A 255 -19.02 14.41 -1.73
CA ASP A 255 -19.00 13.79 -0.39
C ASP A 255 -17.82 12.82 -0.17
N GLY A 256 -17.10 12.47 -1.24
CA GLY A 256 -15.95 11.56 -1.20
C GLY A 256 -16.32 10.08 -1.10
N TRP A 257 -17.60 9.70 -1.29
CA TRP A 257 -17.94 8.29 -1.39
C TRP A 257 -17.26 7.67 -2.61
N SER A 258 -16.60 6.53 -2.41
CA SER A 258 -15.90 5.83 -3.49
C SER A 258 -16.24 4.35 -3.54
N VAL A 259 -16.08 3.77 -4.72
CA VAL A 259 -16.22 2.34 -4.97
C VAL A 259 -15.16 1.89 -5.98
N ALA A 260 -14.45 0.81 -5.67
CA ALA A 260 -13.42 0.25 -6.55
C ALA A 260 -14.01 -0.64 -7.65
N TYR A 261 -13.29 -0.78 -8.76
CA TYR A 261 -13.64 -1.77 -9.79
C TYR A 261 -13.41 -3.21 -9.28
N PRO A 262 -14.22 -4.19 -9.72
CA PRO A 262 -15.27 -4.10 -10.75
C PRO A 262 -16.62 -3.59 -10.23
N ALA A 263 -16.83 -3.49 -8.91
CA ALA A 263 -18.12 -3.10 -8.35
C ALA A 263 -18.59 -1.71 -8.82
N ALA A 264 -17.64 -0.81 -9.10
CA ALA A 264 -17.86 0.52 -9.65
C ALA A 264 -18.62 0.54 -10.99
N GLU A 265 -18.64 -0.55 -11.77
CA GLU A 265 -19.42 -0.63 -13.00
C GLU A 265 -20.92 -0.40 -12.76
N ASN A 266 -21.42 -0.81 -11.58
CA ASN A 266 -22.84 -0.73 -11.22
C ASN A 266 -23.27 0.68 -10.75
N TYR A 267 -22.35 1.62 -10.59
CA TYR A 267 -22.62 2.95 -10.04
C TYR A 267 -22.31 4.04 -11.06
N GLN A 268 -23.27 4.92 -11.32
CA GLN A 268 -23.09 6.12 -12.17
C GLN A 268 -23.22 7.42 -11.37
N THR A 269 -23.99 7.39 -10.29
CA THR A 269 -24.20 8.49 -9.36
C THR A 269 -23.94 8.01 -7.94
N CYS A 270 -23.55 8.92 -7.06
CA CYS A 270 -23.37 8.64 -5.64
C CYS A 270 -24.71 8.21 -5.02
N PRO A 271 -24.73 7.11 -4.23
CA PRO A 271 -25.95 6.64 -3.57
C PRO A 271 -26.44 7.58 -2.46
N TYR A 272 -25.61 8.50 -1.98
CA TYR A 272 -25.95 9.40 -0.87
C TYR A 272 -26.53 10.74 -1.33
N ASP A 273 -25.97 11.35 -2.37
CA ASP A 273 -26.36 12.71 -2.79
C ASP A 273 -26.81 12.81 -4.28
N GLY A 274 -26.70 11.72 -5.05
CA GLY A 274 -27.08 11.69 -6.47
C GLY A 274 -26.08 12.35 -7.41
N THR A 275 -24.94 12.85 -6.94
CA THR A 275 -23.90 13.48 -7.77
C THR A 275 -23.29 12.46 -8.75
N PRO A 276 -23.07 12.81 -10.03
CA PRO A 276 -22.34 11.95 -10.96
C PRO A 276 -20.94 11.60 -10.46
N LEU A 277 -20.60 10.31 -10.49
CA LEU A 277 -19.30 9.84 -10.03
C LEU A 277 -18.21 10.11 -11.07
N LYS A 278 -17.03 10.52 -10.60
CA LYS A 278 -15.83 10.67 -11.41
C LYS A 278 -15.06 9.36 -11.45
N THR A 279 -14.62 8.92 -12.62
CA THR A 279 -13.67 7.81 -12.75
C THR A 279 -12.28 8.27 -12.31
N VAL A 280 -11.66 7.48 -11.43
CA VAL A 280 -10.29 7.64 -10.96
C VAL A 280 -9.44 6.55 -11.59
N TYR A 281 -8.44 6.93 -12.38
CA TYR A 281 -7.47 6.00 -12.96
C TYR A 281 -6.42 5.58 -11.92
N ALA A 282 -5.76 4.45 -12.13
CA ALA A 282 -4.77 3.95 -11.17
C ALA A 282 -3.59 4.92 -10.95
N TYR A 283 -3.12 5.66 -11.97
CA TYR A 283 -2.10 6.70 -11.79
C TYR A 283 -2.58 7.87 -10.92
N ASP A 284 -3.86 8.24 -11.02
CA ASP A 284 -4.47 9.27 -10.16
C ASP A 284 -4.61 8.76 -8.73
N ALA A 285 -5.08 7.52 -8.57
CA ALA A 285 -5.21 6.88 -7.27
C ALA A 285 -3.84 6.75 -6.56
N LEU A 286 -2.77 6.44 -7.31
CA LEU A 286 -1.39 6.45 -6.81
C LEU A 286 -1.01 7.84 -6.31
N LYS A 287 -1.19 8.87 -7.13
CA LYS A 287 -0.88 10.26 -6.82
C LYS A 287 -1.61 10.69 -5.55
N ASP A 288 -2.91 10.46 -5.50
CA ASP A 288 -3.76 10.90 -4.39
C ASP A 288 -3.38 10.17 -3.09
N LYS A 289 -3.05 8.86 -3.16
CA LYS A 289 -2.65 8.08 -1.98
C LYS A 289 -1.33 8.56 -1.36
N ILE A 290 -0.37 9.01 -2.17
CA ILE A 290 0.96 9.44 -1.67
C ILE A 290 1.05 10.95 -1.42
N THR A 291 0.08 11.74 -1.88
CA THR A 291 0.10 13.20 -1.73
C THR A 291 -0.46 13.61 -0.39
N VAL A 292 0.34 14.35 0.37
CA VAL A 292 -0.11 15.05 1.57
C VAL A 292 -0.83 16.32 1.15
N THR A 293 -2.14 16.36 1.33
CA THR A 293 -2.97 17.56 1.15
C THR A 293 -3.24 18.20 2.50
N SER A 294 -3.76 19.44 2.53
CA SER A 294 -4.29 20.09 3.75
C SER A 294 -5.24 19.20 4.56
N ASN A 295 -5.85 18.20 3.91
CA ASN A 295 -6.85 17.30 4.45
C ASN A 295 -6.39 15.83 4.53
N SER A 296 -5.17 15.47 4.12
CA SER A 296 -4.72 14.08 4.12
C SER A 296 -4.38 13.62 5.53
N THR A 297 -4.90 12.46 5.93
CA THR A 297 -4.56 11.79 7.19
C THR A 297 -3.87 10.48 6.85
N THR A 298 -2.67 10.24 7.35
CA THR A 298 -1.97 8.95 7.19
C THR A 298 -2.38 8.04 8.32
N VAL A 299 -3.08 6.94 8.02
CA VAL A 299 -3.50 5.98 9.04
C VAL A 299 -2.58 4.76 9.00
N SER A 300 -2.10 4.34 10.17
CA SER A 300 -1.33 3.12 10.33
C SER A 300 -2.02 2.23 11.35
N VAL A 301 -2.31 0.99 10.96
CA VAL A 301 -3.02 0.03 11.79
C VAL A 301 -2.04 -1.00 12.35
N TYR A 302 -2.17 -1.29 13.63
CA TYR A 302 -1.31 -2.22 14.36
C TYR A 302 -2.14 -3.20 15.18
N GLY A 303 -1.55 -4.37 15.48
CA GLY A 303 -2.13 -5.37 16.38
C GLY A 303 -3.11 -6.34 15.73
N THR A 304 -3.25 -6.30 14.40
CA THR A 304 -4.06 -7.25 13.62
C THR A 304 -3.54 -7.33 12.19
N ASP A 305 -3.51 -8.56 11.65
CA ASP A 305 -3.15 -8.86 10.26
C ASP A 305 -4.39 -9.34 9.45
N ALA A 306 -5.60 -9.11 9.99
CA ALA A 306 -6.83 -9.49 9.32
C ALA A 306 -7.02 -8.67 8.03
N ALA A 307 -7.20 -9.35 6.90
CA ALA A 307 -7.39 -8.72 5.61
C ALA A 307 -8.58 -7.76 5.60
N GLY A 308 -8.42 -6.58 4.98
CA GLY A 308 -9.46 -5.55 4.87
C GLY A 308 -9.58 -4.62 6.08
N VAL A 309 -8.99 -4.97 7.23
CA VAL A 309 -9.07 -4.14 8.45
C VAL A 309 -8.26 -2.85 8.29
N SER A 310 -7.09 -2.92 7.66
CA SER A 310 -6.23 -1.74 7.47
C SER A 310 -6.91 -0.70 6.59
N GLU A 311 -7.47 -1.13 5.47
CA GLU A 311 -8.14 -0.28 4.47
C GLU A 311 -9.42 0.34 5.06
N THR A 312 -10.25 -0.48 5.70
CA THR A 312 -11.51 0.00 6.29
C THR A 312 -11.24 0.98 7.44
N THR A 313 -10.22 0.72 8.26
CA THR A 313 -9.82 1.63 9.33
C THR A 313 -9.28 2.95 8.79
N ASP A 314 -8.47 2.91 7.71
CA ASP A 314 -7.96 4.11 7.02
C ASP A 314 -9.11 5.02 6.57
N GLU A 315 -10.13 4.45 5.93
CA GLU A 315 -11.32 5.19 5.49
C GLU A 315 -12.10 5.83 6.67
N ILE A 316 -12.36 5.05 7.73
CA ILE A 316 -13.12 5.52 8.90
C ILE A 316 -12.37 6.65 9.61
N VAL A 317 -11.07 6.47 9.85
CA VAL A 317 -10.24 7.46 10.54
C VAL A 317 -10.13 8.72 9.69
N THR A 318 -9.87 8.59 8.39
CA THR A 318 -9.78 9.72 7.47
C THR A 318 -11.08 10.52 7.44
N TYR A 319 -12.23 9.84 7.35
CA TYR A 319 -13.54 10.49 7.42
C TYR A 319 -13.74 11.21 8.77
N SER A 320 -13.42 10.54 9.88
CA SER A 320 -13.57 11.13 11.22
C SER A 320 -12.69 12.38 11.39
N VAL A 321 -11.44 12.35 10.92
CA VAL A 321 -10.54 13.50 10.98
C VAL A 321 -11.02 14.64 10.08
N LYS A 322 -11.50 14.34 8.87
CA LYS A 322 -12.07 15.35 7.97
C LYS A 322 -13.28 16.05 8.58
N LYS A 323 -14.10 15.33 9.34
CA LYS A 323 -15.33 15.84 9.97
C LYS A 323 -15.08 16.55 11.31
N ASN A 324 -14.24 15.97 12.16
CA ASN A 324 -14.11 16.34 13.58
C ASN A 324 -12.71 16.84 13.96
N GLY A 325 -11.76 16.88 13.02
CA GLY A 325 -10.35 17.15 13.29
C GLY A 325 -9.62 15.99 13.96
N TYR A 326 -8.37 16.22 14.32
CA TYR A 326 -7.52 15.25 15.00
C TYR A 326 -7.96 15.08 16.47
N ASN A 327 -8.89 14.15 16.71
CA ASN A 327 -9.42 13.90 18.05
C ASN A 327 -9.58 12.40 18.29
N SER A 328 -8.77 11.86 19.19
CA SER A 328 -8.72 10.43 19.51
C SER A 328 -10.05 9.89 20.04
N ALA A 329 -10.83 10.69 20.76
CA ALA A 329 -12.14 10.26 21.25
C ALA A 329 -13.14 10.05 20.11
N THR A 330 -13.24 11.02 19.19
CA THR A 330 -14.16 10.90 18.05
C THR A 330 -13.74 9.80 17.07
N ILE A 331 -12.43 9.60 16.88
CA ILE A 331 -11.90 8.54 16.03
C ILE A 331 -12.20 7.17 16.66
N ALA A 332 -11.97 6.99 17.97
CA ALA A 332 -12.33 5.76 18.68
C ALA A 332 -13.82 5.46 18.58
N THR A 333 -14.68 6.47 18.76
CA THR A 333 -16.13 6.30 18.59
C THR A 333 -16.50 5.90 17.17
N ALA A 334 -15.91 6.51 16.14
CA ALA A 334 -16.17 6.16 14.75
C ALA A 334 -15.79 4.70 14.44
N ILE A 335 -14.61 4.26 14.92
CA ILE A 335 -14.15 2.88 14.77
C ILE A 335 -15.06 1.90 15.51
N ASN A 336 -15.41 2.19 16.76
CA ASN A 336 -16.30 1.32 17.55
C ASN A 336 -17.70 1.21 16.93
N ASN A 337 -18.24 2.31 16.39
CA ASN A 337 -19.50 2.27 15.64
C ASN A 337 -19.38 1.40 14.37
N ALA A 338 -18.24 1.42 13.68
CA ALA A 338 -18.01 0.57 12.52
C ALA A 338 -17.90 -0.91 12.91
N ILE A 339 -17.34 -1.23 14.08
CA ILE A 339 -17.34 -2.57 14.66
C ILE A 339 -18.79 -3.00 14.98
N ASP A 340 -19.57 -2.13 15.63
CA ASP A 340 -20.98 -2.39 15.96
C ASP A 340 -21.84 -2.65 14.74
N ASN A 341 -21.59 -1.92 13.64
CA ASN A 341 -22.30 -2.06 12.38
C ASN A 341 -21.76 -3.20 11.49
N GLY A 342 -20.75 -3.95 11.95
CA GLY A 342 -20.15 -5.06 11.21
C GLY A 342 -19.32 -4.66 9.99
N LEU A 343 -18.95 -3.37 9.86
CA LEU A 343 -18.02 -2.88 8.83
C LEU A 343 -16.58 -3.27 9.15
N LEU A 344 -16.20 -3.28 10.42
CA LEU A 344 -14.93 -3.78 10.92
C LEU A 344 -15.13 -5.08 11.69
N VAL A 345 -14.59 -6.18 11.15
CA VAL A 345 -14.67 -7.53 11.74
C VAL A 345 -13.29 -8.05 12.12
N GLY A 346 -13.23 -8.94 13.10
CA GLY A 346 -11.96 -9.56 13.54
C GLY A 346 -11.11 -8.70 14.48
N VAL A 347 -11.63 -7.56 14.96
CA VAL A 347 -10.95 -6.66 15.90
C VAL A 347 -11.79 -6.37 17.14
N ASN A 348 -11.13 -6.08 18.27
CA ASN A 348 -11.80 -5.67 19.50
C ASN A 348 -12.07 -4.17 19.53
N TYR A 349 -12.97 -3.72 20.41
CA TYR A 349 -13.19 -2.30 20.67
C TYR A 349 -11.89 -1.62 21.12
N ILE A 350 -11.76 -0.35 20.74
CA ILE A 350 -10.60 0.48 21.08
C ILE A 350 -11.00 1.64 21.98
N GLU A 351 -10.06 2.12 22.79
CA GLU A 351 -10.20 3.31 23.60
C GLU A 351 -9.39 4.49 23.00
N PRO A 352 -9.67 5.75 23.39
CA PRO A 352 -8.91 6.90 22.88
C PRO A 352 -7.40 6.81 23.14
N LYS A 353 -6.97 6.08 24.18
CA LYS A 353 -5.55 5.82 24.49
C LYS A 353 -4.87 4.87 23.50
N ASP A 354 -5.65 4.08 22.76
CA ASP A 354 -5.19 3.13 21.75
C ASP A 354 -5.03 3.83 20.38
N ILE A 355 -5.16 5.17 20.34
CA ILE A 355 -4.97 6.01 19.17
C ILE A 355 -3.81 6.98 19.44
N ASN A 356 -2.79 6.92 18.60
CA ASN A 356 -1.68 7.87 18.61
C ASN A 356 -1.85 8.88 17.48
N ILE A 357 -1.84 10.17 17.79
CA ILE A 357 -1.97 11.23 16.79
C ILE A 357 -0.68 12.06 16.78
N VAL A 358 -0.10 12.20 15.60
CA VAL A 358 1.00 13.12 15.35
C VAL A 358 0.51 14.15 14.33
N GLU A 359 -0.09 15.24 14.83
CA GLU A 359 -0.73 16.25 13.98
C GLU A 359 0.25 16.92 13.01
N SER A 360 1.50 17.11 13.42
CA SER A 360 2.55 17.73 12.59
C SER A 360 2.86 16.94 11.33
N THR A 361 2.73 15.61 11.39
CA THR A 361 2.89 14.71 10.23
C THR A 361 1.56 14.15 9.76
N ARG A 362 0.44 14.66 10.30
CA ARG A 362 -0.93 14.25 9.96
C ARG A 362 -1.13 12.73 10.05
N SER A 363 -0.45 12.10 11.01
CA SER A 363 -0.41 10.64 11.14
C SER A 363 -1.28 10.19 12.31
N VAL A 364 -2.04 9.12 12.11
CA VAL A 364 -2.86 8.47 13.12
C VAL A 364 -2.48 6.99 13.20
N GLY A 365 -1.90 6.57 14.32
CA GLY A 365 -1.69 5.16 14.64
C GLY A 365 -2.89 4.61 15.38
N VAL A 366 -3.47 3.50 14.91
CA VAL A 366 -4.56 2.78 15.58
C VAL A 366 -4.05 1.42 16.04
N TYR A 367 -4.15 1.14 17.34
CA TYR A 367 -3.65 -0.09 17.94
C TYR A 367 -4.83 -0.98 18.34
N PHE A 368 -5.17 -1.95 17.50
CA PHE A 368 -6.19 -2.94 17.84
C PHE A 368 -5.66 -3.97 18.83
N LYS A 369 -6.55 -4.40 19.73
CA LYS A 369 -6.34 -5.62 20.51
C LYS A 369 -6.94 -6.80 19.74
N PRO A 370 -6.21 -7.91 19.60
CA PRO A 370 -6.75 -9.10 18.95
C PRO A 370 -7.95 -9.65 19.74
N LEU A 371 -8.91 -10.22 19.03
CA LEU A 371 -10.05 -10.91 19.65
C LEU A 371 -9.59 -12.25 20.25
N PRO A 372 -9.99 -12.57 21.49
CA PRO A 372 -9.69 -13.88 22.08
C PRO A 372 -10.44 -15.01 21.38
N ASP A 373 -9.85 -16.21 21.40
CA ASP A 373 -10.48 -17.50 21.04
C ASP A 373 -11.10 -17.58 19.63
N GLY A 374 -10.49 -16.93 18.64
CA GLY A 374 -10.92 -17.03 17.23
C GLY A 374 -12.28 -16.41 16.94
N ARG A 375 -12.75 -15.48 17.80
CA ARG A 375 -14.00 -14.76 17.59
C ARG A 375 -13.90 -13.81 16.41
N THR A 376 -15.02 -13.65 15.71
CA THR A 376 -15.16 -12.70 14.58
C THR A 376 -15.69 -11.33 15.02
N SER A 377 -16.21 -11.22 16.24
CA SER A 377 -16.73 -9.99 16.85
C SER A 377 -16.36 -9.88 18.34
N PRO A 378 -16.28 -8.65 18.89
CA PRO A 378 -16.05 -8.44 20.31
C PRO A 378 -17.11 -9.14 21.18
N PRO A 379 -16.76 -9.56 22.41
CA PRO A 379 -17.78 -9.86 23.41
C PRO A 379 -18.67 -8.63 23.59
N TRP A 380 -19.99 -8.81 23.46
CA TRP A 380 -20.95 -7.73 23.71
C TRP A 380 -20.70 -7.09 25.06
N ASN A 381 -20.43 -5.79 25.06
CA ASN A 381 -20.39 -4.99 26.27
C ASN A 381 -21.84 -4.69 26.68
N LEU A 382 -22.54 -5.70 27.21
CA LEU A 382 -23.90 -5.52 27.69
C LEU A 382 -23.87 -4.53 28.86
N PRO A 383 -24.72 -3.48 28.87
CA PRO A 383 -24.87 -2.58 30.02
C PRO A 383 -25.54 -3.27 31.23
N ILE A 384 -25.67 -4.59 31.18
CA ILE A 384 -26.32 -5.42 32.19
C ILE A 384 -25.24 -6.36 32.74
N SER A 385 -24.86 -6.16 34.00
CA SER A 385 -23.87 -7.01 34.67
C SER A 385 -24.27 -8.49 34.56
N THR A 386 -23.32 -9.38 34.35
CA THR A 386 -23.52 -10.84 34.32
C THR A 386 -24.32 -11.37 35.51
N SER A 387 -24.16 -10.74 36.69
CA SER A 387 -24.95 -11.03 37.89
C SER A 387 -26.46 -10.86 37.73
N ILE A 388 -26.92 -9.91 36.90
CA ILE A 388 -28.36 -9.71 36.62
C ILE A 388 -28.87 -10.78 35.66
N LEU A 389 -28.08 -11.18 34.66
CA LEU A 389 -28.43 -12.28 33.76
C LEU A 389 -28.50 -13.62 34.51
N ASP A 390 -27.61 -13.85 35.47
CA ASP A 390 -27.65 -15.03 36.33
C ASP A 390 -28.89 -15.02 37.25
N ILE A 391 -29.30 -13.86 37.76
CA ILE A 391 -30.55 -13.70 38.52
C ILE A 391 -31.78 -14.01 37.65
N VAL A 392 -31.82 -13.51 36.41
CA VAL A 392 -32.95 -13.77 35.49
C VAL A 392 -33.02 -15.25 35.08
N GLY A 393 -31.88 -15.87 34.79
CA GLY A 393 -31.79 -17.31 34.50
C GLY A 393 -32.19 -18.18 35.69
N SER A 394 -31.80 -17.78 36.90
CA SER A 394 -32.20 -18.44 38.15
C SER A 394 -33.71 -18.31 38.41
N ILE A 395 -34.32 -17.16 38.12
CA ILE A 395 -35.77 -16.94 38.24
C ILE A 395 -36.55 -17.81 37.23
N GLN A 396 -36.09 -17.93 35.98
CA GLN A 396 -36.71 -18.83 35.00
C GLN A 396 -36.65 -20.29 35.44
N THR A 397 -35.52 -20.71 36.01
CA THR A 397 -35.34 -22.08 36.51
C THR A 397 -36.24 -22.36 37.72
N ALA A 398 -36.39 -21.39 38.64
CA ALA A 398 -37.28 -21.48 39.79
C ALA A 398 -38.77 -21.55 39.38
N ILE A 399 -39.19 -20.75 38.39
CA ILE A 399 -40.56 -20.80 37.85
C ILE A 399 -40.83 -22.16 37.19
N GLY A 400 -39.87 -22.71 36.44
CA GLY A 400 -39.97 -24.05 35.86
C GLY A 400 -40.15 -25.14 36.91
N LEU A 401 -39.40 -25.09 38.01
CA LEU A 401 -39.51 -26.02 39.14
C LEU A 401 -40.87 -25.90 39.85
N ILE A 402 -41.37 -24.69 40.07
CA ILE A 402 -42.68 -24.45 40.70
C ILE A 402 -43.82 -25.01 39.82
N LEU A 403 -43.73 -24.84 38.49
CA LEU A 403 -44.72 -25.40 37.56
C LEU A 403 -44.71 -26.94 37.57
N ILE A 404 -43.54 -27.58 37.64
CA ILE A 404 -43.42 -29.03 37.76
C ILE A 404 -44.03 -29.52 39.09
N ILE A 405 -43.74 -28.85 40.20
CA ILE A 405 -44.31 -29.18 41.52
C ILE A 405 -45.84 -29.01 41.51
N LEU A 406 -46.37 -27.95 40.89
CA LEU A 406 -47.81 -27.73 40.76
C LEU A 406 -48.49 -28.80 39.92
N VAL A 407 -47.86 -29.27 38.85
CA VAL A 407 -48.36 -30.39 38.03
C VAL A 407 -48.36 -31.70 38.83
N LEU A 408 -47.32 -31.96 39.62
CA LEU A 408 -47.24 -33.12 40.51
C LEU A 408 -48.27 -33.06 41.65
N PHE A 409 -48.53 -31.88 42.22
CA PHE A 409 -49.60 -31.67 43.20
C PHE A 409 -50.97 -31.88 42.57
N ARG A 410 -51.18 -31.41 41.33
CA ARG A 410 -52.43 -31.59 40.60
C ARG A 410 -52.69 -33.07 40.29
N SER A 411 -51.67 -33.83 39.89
CA SER A 411 -51.82 -35.26 39.60
C SER A 411 -52.08 -36.10 40.86
N THR A 412 -51.46 -35.75 41.99
CA THR A 412 -51.72 -36.41 43.29
C THR A 412 -53.06 -36.02 43.91
N LEU A 413 -53.49 -34.76 43.79
CA LEU A 413 -54.84 -34.34 44.20
C LEU A 413 -55.92 -35.03 43.36
N ILE A 414 -55.78 -35.08 42.04
CA ILE A 414 -56.75 -35.76 41.16
C ILE A 414 -56.80 -37.26 41.44
N SER A 415 -55.67 -37.94 41.68
CA SER A 415 -55.69 -39.37 42.03
C SER A 415 -56.29 -39.61 43.42
N SER A 416 -56.05 -38.71 44.38
CA SER A 416 -56.64 -38.75 45.73
C SER A 416 -58.16 -38.56 45.73
N PHE A 417 -58.67 -37.61 44.92
CA PHE A 417 -60.11 -37.38 44.79
C PHE A 417 -60.82 -38.47 43.97
N LEU A 418 -60.17 -39.04 42.94
CA LEU A 418 -60.74 -40.15 42.16
C LEU A 418 -60.73 -41.49 42.91
N LYS A 419 -59.84 -41.69 43.90
CA LYS A 419 -59.84 -42.90 44.75
C LYS A 419 -60.98 -42.95 45.77
N LYS A 420 -61.64 -41.82 46.07
CA LYS A 420 -62.77 -41.73 47.00
C LYS A 420 -64.16 -41.78 46.34
N ARG A 421 -64.23 -42.05 45.03
CA ARG A 421 -65.49 -42.19 44.26
C ARG A 421 -65.64 -43.56 43.59
N ARG A 422 -65.17 -44.62 44.24
CA ARG A 422 -65.59 -46.00 43.99
C ARG A 422 -66.09 -46.63 45.26
#